data_AF-B2WPB6-F1
#
_entry.id   AF-B2WPB6-F1
#
_cell.length_a   1.000
_cell.length_b   1.000
_cell.length_c   1.000
_cell.angle_alpha   90.00
_cell.angle_beta   90.00
_cell.angle_gamma   90.00
#
_symmetry.space_group_name_H-M   'P 1'
#
loop_
_entity.id
_entity.type
_entity.pdbx_description
1 polymer ?
#
loop_
_entity_poly.entity_id
_entity_poly.type
_entity_poly.pdbx_seq_one_letter_code
_entity_poly.pdbx_strand_id
1 'polypeptide(L)'
;MPSFTTVITTTHDRDGKSVFRASPALKPFNDRISIIYSTSSSKALDLVDAKDIFEHETRDLAALIPKEGSVVLMAEWAPSTDSRLHRTQSIDIGVMIAGEKPQYDANSTHDLFRFTIETHFS
;
A
#
# COMPACT_ATOMS: atom_id res chain seq x y z
N MET A 1 -6.27 2.69 14.68
CA MET A 1 -6.36 1.58 13.71
C MET A 1 -7.44 0.62 14.17
N PRO A 2 -8.43 0.27 13.30
CA PRO A 2 -9.31 -0.86 13.62
C PRO A 2 -8.40 -2.07 13.83
N SER A 3 -8.53 -2.76 14.96
CA SER A 3 -7.59 -3.80 15.40
C SER A 3 -7.65 -5.09 14.57
N PHE A 4 -8.21 -5.07 13.36
CA PHE A 4 -8.53 -6.25 12.57
C PHE A 4 -8.33 -6.05 11.05
N THR A 5 -7.25 -5.39 10.62
CA THR A 5 -6.88 -5.44 9.19
C THR A 5 -6.43 -6.86 8.85
N THR A 6 -7.25 -7.57 8.07
CA THR A 6 -6.91 -8.89 7.54
C THR A 6 -6.31 -8.73 6.18
N VAL A 7 -5.06 -9.16 6.01
CA VAL A 7 -4.47 -9.38 4.69
C VAL A 7 -4.89 -10.77 4.24
N ILE A 8 -5.33 -10.92 2.98
CA ILE A 8 -5.58 -12.21 2.34
C ILE A 8 -4.62 -12.31 1.17
N THR A 9 -3.85 -13.39 1.11
CA THR A 9 -2.80 -13.56 0.10
C THR A 9 -3.00 -14.86 -0.65
N THR A 10 -2.93 -14.78 -1.97
CA THR A 10 -3.02 -15.93 -2.86
C THR A 10 -1.66 -16.20 -3.52
N THR A 11 -1.45 -17.44 -3.94
CA THR A 11 -0.30 -17.86 -4.76
C THR A 11 -0.71 -19.06 -5.61
N HIS A 12 0.23 -19.71 -6.27
CA HIS A 12 0.00 -20.95 -7.02
C HIS A 12 0.66 -22.14 -6.32
N ASP A 13 0.00 -23.30 -6.31
CA ASP A 13 0.62 -24.56 -5.94
C ASP A 13 1.46 -25.14 -7.10
N ARG A 14 2.03 -26.34 -6.90
CA ARG A 14 2.88 -27.02 -7.90
C ARG A 14 2.12 -27.43 -9.17
N ASP A 15 0.79 -27.51 -9.10
CA ASP A 15 -0.08 -27.81 -10.23
C ASP A 15 -0.52 -26.53 -10.96
N GLY A 16 -0.05 -25.36 -10.51
CA GLY A 16 -0.42 -24.06 -11.06
C GLY A 16 -1.82 -23.59 -10.62
N LYS A 17 -2.44 -24.20 -9.60
CA LYS A 17 -3.76 -23.79 -9.11
C LYS A 17 -3.62 -22.67 -8.10
N SER A 18 -4.54 -21.71 -8.15
CA SER A 18 -4.59 -20.62 -7.18
C SER A 18 -5.00 -21.13 -5.81
N VAL A 19 -4.20 -20.85 -4.79
CA VAL A 19 -4.39 -21.28 -3.41
C VAL A 19 -4.20 -20.09 -2.45
N PHE A 20 -4.84 -20.16 -1.28
CA PHE A 20 -4.56 -19.22 -0.19
C PHE A 20 -3.26 -19.62 0.52
N ARG A 21 -2.43 -18.64 0.86
CA ARG A 21 -1.32 -18.83 1.80
C ARG A 21 -1.59 -18.10 3.10
N ALA A 22 -0.80 -18.43 4.12
CA ALA A 22 -0.72 -17.61 5.31
C ALA A 22 -0.34 -16.18 4.91
N SER A 23 -1.19 -15.23 5.28
CA SER A 23 -0.96 -13.84 4.94
C SER A 23 0.18 -13.24 5.76
N PRO A 24 1.01 -12.39 5.14
CA PRO A 24 2.09 -11.73 5.86
C PRO A 24 1.50 -10.89 6.99
N ALA A 25 2.27 -10.75 8.07
CA ALA A 25 1.94 -9.81 9.11
C ALA A 25 1.89 -8.40 8.49
N LEU A 26 0.83 -7.66 8.80
CA LEU A 26 0.74 -6.24 8.48
C LEU A 26 1.97 -5.52 9.05
N LYS A 27 2.65 -4.71 8.23
CA LYS A 27 3.88 -4.01 8.66
C LYS A 27 3.54 -2.58 9.10
N PRO A 28 3.45 -2.30 10.42
CA PRO A 28 3.13 -0.95 10.89
C PRO A 28 4.28 0.00 10.57
N PHE A 29 4.01 1.05 9.80
CA PHE A 29 4.96 2.13 9.55
C PHE A 29 4.93 3.16 10.69
N ASN A 30 3.72 3.46 11.19
CA ASN A 30 3.47 4.20 12.43
C ASN A 30 2.05 3.85 12.94
N ASP A 31 1.61 4.51 14.02
CA ASP A 31 0.30 4.26 14.66
C ASP A 31 -0.93 4.42 13.73
N ARG A 32 -0.75 5.09 12.59
CA ARG A 32 -1.79 5.45 11.63
C ARG A 32 -1.53 4.97 10.22
N ILE A 33 -0.37 4.38 9.93
CA ILE A 33 -0.02 3.90 8.59
C ILE A 33 0.54 2.50 8.72
N SER A 34 -0.02 1.60 7.93
CA SER A 34 0.44 0.22 7.83
C SER A 34 0.66 -0.15 6.37
N ILE A 35 1.79 -0.78 6.08
CA ILE A 35 2.12 -1.28 4.75
C ILE A 35 1.55 -2.70 4.63
N ILE A 36 0.71 -2.89 3.61
CA ILE A 36 0.09 -4.18 3.28
C ILE A 36 0.99 -4.98 2.34
N TYR A 37 1.57 -4.29 1.34
CA TYR A 37 2.44 -4.88 0.34
C TYR A 37 3.34 -3.81 -0.26
N SER A 38 4.50 -4.19 -0.77
CA SER A 38 5.39 -3.30 -1.50
C SER A 38 6.19 -4.14 -2.48
N THR A 39 6.69 -3.50 -3.54
CA THR A 39 7.66 -4.03 -4.50
C THR A 39 8.82 -3.05 -4.58
N SER A 40 10.01 -3.46 -5.00
CA SER A 40 11.18 -2.56 -5.10
C SER A 40 11.51 -2.16 -6.54
N SER A 41 10.69 -2.57 -7.51
CA SER A 41 10.91 -2.32 -8.94
C SER A 41 9.60 -2.02 -9.63
N SER A 42 9.66 -1.14 -10.63
CA SER A 42 8.57 -0.82 -11.56
C SER A 42 8.39 -1.85 -12.68
N LYS A 43 9.26 -2.87 -12.73
CA LYS A 43 9.18 -3.99 -13.67
C LYS A 43 7.99 -4.90 -13.35
N ALA A 44 7.59 -5.70 -14.34
CA ALA A 44 6.61 -6.76 -14.13
C ALA A 44 7.05 -7.69 -12.99
N LEU A 45 6.08 -8.04 -12.13
CA LEU A 45 6.34 -8.86 -10.94
C LEU A 45 6.64 -10.31 -11.31
N ASP A 46 7.61 -10.88 -10.61
CA ASP A 46 7.92 -12.29 -10.66
C ASP A 46 7.11 -13.01 -9.57
N LEU A 47 5.99 -13.58 -9.99
CA LEU A 47 5.05 -14.28 -9.09
C LEU A 47 5.41 -15.77 -8.93
N VAL A 48 6.47 -16.24 -9.58
CA VAL A 48 6.92 -17.63 -9.49
C VAL A 48 7.43 -17.91 -8.09
N ASP A 49 7.01 -19.04 -7.52
CA ASP A 49 7.39 -19.48 -6.17
C ASP A 49 7.16 -18.42 -5.09
N ALA A 50 6.18 -17.53 -5.28
CA ALA A 50 5.84 -16.44 -4.38
C ALA A 50 7.03 -15.50 -4.04
N LYS A 51 7.94 -15.32 -5.00
CA LYS A 51 9.16 -14.52 -4.84
C LYS A 51 8.89 -13.08 -4.45
N ASP A 52 7.93 -12.43 -5.10
CA ASP A 52 7.50 -11.06 -4.79
C ASP A 52 7.04 -10.91 -3.32
N ILE A 53 6.35 -11.92 -2.79
CA ILE A 53 5.89 -11.91 -1.41
C ILE A 53 7.06 -12.15 -0.45
N PHE A 54 7.99 -13.04 -0.78
CA PHE A 54 9.21 -13.24 0.00
C PHE A 54 10.06 -11.96 0.06
N GLU A 55 10.20 -11.25 -1.06
CA GLU A 55 10.87 -9.95 -1.12
C GLU A 55 10.15 -8.88 -0.29
N HIS A 56 8.82 -8.88 -0.27
CA HIS A 56 8.06 -8.01 0.62
C HIS A 56 8.31 -8.35 2.10
N GLU A 57 8.24 -9.63 2.46
CA GLU A 57 8.35 -10.12 3.85
C GLU A 57 9.73 -9.88 4.44
N THR A 58 10.79 -10.11 3.67
CA THR A 58 12.18 -9.99 4.13
C THR A 58 12.71 -8.57 4.19
N ARG A 59 12.06 -7.60 3.54
CA ARG A 59 12.49 -6.19 3.58
C ARG A 59 12.20 -5.50 4.90
N ASP A 60 13.18 -4.73 5.36
CA ASP A 60 13.07 -3.83 6.49
C ASP A 60 12.04 -2.73 6.23
N LEU A 61 11.42 -2.23 7.30
CA LEU A 61 10.35 -1.22 7.23
C LEU A 61 10.74 0.02 6.41
N ALA A 62 11.96 0.51 6.57
CA ALA A 62 12.47 1.66 5.83
C ALA A 62 12.61 1.41 4.31
N ALA A 63 12.78 0.14 3.90
CA ALA A 63 12.91 -0.27 2.51
C ALA A 63 11.55 -0.59 1.83
N LEU A 64 10.44 -0.47 2.56
CA LEU A 64 9.09 -0.71 2.05
C LEU A 64 8.39 0.53 1.50
N ILE A 65 9.01 1.71 1.67
CA ILE A 65 8.67 2.91 0.89
C ILE A 65 9.80 3.05 -0.14
N PRO A 66 9.69 2.37 -1.29
CA PRO A 66 10.77 2.27 -2.24
C PRO A 66 10.84 3.57 -3.07
N LYS A 67 12.01 3.85 -3.66
CA LYS A 67 12.15 4.91 -4.67
C LYS A 67 11.55 4.53 -6.02
N GLU A 68 11.37 3.23 -6.25
CA GLU A 68 10.87 2.64 -7.50
C GLU A 68 9.89 1.50 -7.18
N GLY A 69 8.96 1.23 -8.07
CA GLY A 69 7.96 0.18 -7.86
C GLY A 69 6.71 0.71 -7.15
N SER A 70 6.08 -0.16 -6.37
CA SER A 70 4.74 0.08 -5.83
C SER A 70 4.68 -0.13 -4.33
N VAL A 71 3.86 0.66 -3.65
CA VAL A 71 3.50 0.44 -2.24
C VAL A 71 1.99 0.42 -2.10
N VAL A 72 1.50 -0.52 -1.30
CA VAL A 72 0.10 -0.61 -0.90
C VAL A 72 0.06 -0.39 0.61
N LEU A 73 -0.61 0.68 1.04
CA LEU A 73 -0.72 1.04 2.44
C LEU A 73 -2.16 1.32 2.85
N MET A 74 -2.44 1.09 4.13
CA MET A 74 -3.64 1.53 4.81
C MET A 74 -3.27 2.68 5.74
N ALA A 75 -3.99 3.79 5.61
CA ALA A 75 -3.77 4.98 6.41
C ALA A 75 -5.06 5.41 7.10
N GLU A 76 -4.91 5.87 8.34
CA GLU A 76 -5.97 6.47 9.14
C GLU A 76 -5.67 7.96 9.33
N TRP A 77 -6.60 8.81 8.95
CA TRP A 77 -6.50 10.24 9.18
C TRP A 77 -7.36 10.62 10.37
N ALA A 78 -6.72 11.11 11.43
CA ALA A 78 -7.46 11.67 12.56
C ALA A 78 -8.19 12.95 12.12
N PRO A 79 -9.34 13.27 12.75
CA PRO A 79 -9.98 14.57 12.58
C PRO A 79 -8.98 15.70 12.79
N SER A 80 -9.16 16.81 12.06
CA SER A 80 -8.33 18.03 12.13
C SER A 80 -6.83 17.86 11.87
N THR A 81 -6.40 16.74 11.29
CA THR A 81 -5.02 16.60 10.80
C THR A 81 -4.89 17.13 9.37
N ASP A 82 -4.20 18.26 9.24
CA ASP A 82 -3.81 18.77 7.93
C ASP A 82 -2.75 17.87 7.29
N SER A 83 -3.05 17.35 6.11
CA SER A 83 -2.04 16.73 5.27
C SER A 83 -1.13 17.82 4.73
N ARG A 84 0.18 17.69 4.95
CA ARG A 84 1.15 18.53 4.24
C ARG A 84 1.04 18.24 2.75
N LEU A 85 0.75 19.29 1.98
CA LEU A 85 0.84 19.22 0.53
C LEU A 85 2.30 18.92 0.18
N HIS A 86 2.52 17.80 -0.49
CA HIS A 86 3.79 17.42 -1.08
C HIS A 86 3.50 16.79 -2.44
N ARG A 87 4.46 16.90 -3.36
CA ARG A 87 4.38 16.25 -4.67
C ARG A 87 5.33 15.06 -4.66
N THR A 88 4.79 13.90 -4.98
CA THR A 88 5.55 12.68 -5.27
C THR A 88 5.70 12.53 -6.79
N GLN A 89 6.73 11.81 -7.23
CA GLN A 89 6.83 11.32 -8.61
C GLN A 89 6.14 9.95 -8.68
N SER A 90 4.85 9.94 -8.37
CA SER A 90 4.04 8.73 -8.38
C SER A 90 2.67 8.97 -9.01
N ILE A 91 2.08 7.89 -9.49
CA ILE A 91 0.63 7.83 -9.70
C ILE A 91 0.04 7.16 -8.46
N ASP A 92 -0.93 7.83 -7.85
CA ASP A 92 -1.55 7.45 -6.58
C ASP A 92 -3.02 7.08 -6.78
N ILE A 93 -3.40 5.84 -6.43
CA ILE A 93 -4.80 5.42 -6.50
C ILE A 93 -5.48 5.46 -5.12
N GLY A 94 -6.46 6.37 -5.02
CA GLY A 94 -7.36 6.66 -3.92
C GLY A 94 -8.61 5.79 -3.79
N VAL A 95 -8.78 5.08 -2.67
CA VAL A 95 -10.02 4.41 -2.22
C VAL A 95 -10.19 4.59 -0.70
N MET A 96 -11.21 5.31 -0.24
CA MET A 96 -11.48 5.40 1.20
C MET A 96 -12.48 4.32 1.61
N ILE A 97 -12.13 3.67 2.70
CA ILE A 97 -12.85 2.51 3.23
C ILE A 97 -13.95 2.96 4.19
N ALA A 98 -13.73 4.05 4.93
CA ALA A 98 -14.69 4.64 5.86
C ALA A 98 -14.42 6.13 6.10
N GLY A 99 -15.49 6.87 6.41
CA GLY A 99 -15.45 8.32 6.70
C GLY A 99 -15.55 9.18 5.45
N GLU A 100 -15.19 10.45 5.61
CA GLU A 100 -15.03 11.43 4.54
C GLU A 100 -13.78 12.27 4.83
N LYS A 101 -13.12 12.75 3.77
CA LYS A 101 -11.98 13.67 3.88
C LYS A 101 -12.08 14.69 2.75
N PRO A 102 -12.12 15.99 3.06
CA PRO A 102 -11.97 17.01 2.05
C PRO A 102 -10.60 16.88 1.38
N GLN A 103 -10.57 16.72 0.06
CA GLN A 103 -9.33 16.86 -0.69
C GLN A 103 -9.11 18.33 -1.03
N TYR A 104 -7.97 18.85 -0.59
CA TYR A 104 -7.50 20.18 -0.94
C TYR A 104 -6.70 20.09 -2.25
N ASP A 105 -7.31 20.55 -3.34
CA ASP A 105 -6.63 21.01 -4.54
C ASP A 105 -6.34 22.53 -4.36
N ALA A 106 -5.25 23.03 -4.94
CA ALA A 106 -4.94 24.47 -4.95
C ALA A 106 -6.06 25.35 -5.57
N ASN A 107 -6.96 24.76 -6.35
CA ASN A 107 -8.02 25.41 -7.13
C ASN A 107 -9.45 24.90 -6.85
N SER A 108 -9.66 23.88 -6.02
CA SER A 108 -11.00 23.38 -5.69
C SER A 108 -11.04 22.46 -4.47
N THR A 109 -12.23 22.33 -3.87
CA THR A 109 -12.51 21.37 -2.79
C THR A 109 -13.46 20.31 -3.34
N HIS A 110 -13.03 19.06 -3.28
CA HIS A 110 -13.85 17.90 -3.62
C HIS A 110 -13.75 16.87 -2.50
N ASP A 111 -14.86 16.24 -2.14
CA ASP A 111 -14.84 15.10 -1.23
C ASP A 111 -14.25 13.90 -1.97
N LEU A 112 -13.08 13.43 -1.53
CA LEU A 112 -12.38 12.37 -2.23
C LEU A 112 -11.87 11.30 -1.28
N PHE A 113 -12.04 10.08 -1.74
CA PHE A 113 -11.89 8.85 -0.98
C PHE A 113 -10.47 8.29 -1.22
N ARG A 114 -9.55 8.33 -0.22
CA ARG A 114 -8.11 7.99 -0.40
C ARG A 114 -7.65 6.68 0.28
N PHE A 115 -7.05 5.83 -0.55
CA PHE A 115 -6.05 4.76 -0.36
C PHE A 115 -4.89 5.23 -1.25
N THR A 116 -3.71 4.67 -1.18
CA THR A 116 -2.63 5.18 -2.04
C THR A 116 -1.80 3.99 -2.48
N ILE A 117 -1.98 3.62 -3.75
CA ILE A 117 -0.97 2.85 -4.47
C ILE A 117 -0.01 3.87 -5.06
N GLU A 118 1.13 4.14 -4.43
CA GLU A 118 2.15 5.00 -5.07
C GLU A 118 2.96 4.13 -6.03
N THR A 119 2.91 4.44 -7.33
CA THR A 119 3.81 3.82 -8.31
C THR A 119 4.83 4.84 -8.77
N HIS A 120 6.09 4.64 -8.42
CA HIS A 120 7.18 5.55 -8.78
C HIS A 120 7.75 5.20 -10.17
N PHE A 121 7.88 6.21 -11.03
CA PHE A 121 8.50 6.10 -12.36
C PHE A 121 9.85 6.82 -12.37
N SER A 122 10.87 6.17 -12.95
CA SER A 122 12.20 6.75 -13.22
C SER A 122 12.23 7.46 -14.56
#